data_AF-A0A5C3KDW2-F1
#
_entry.id   AF-A0A5C3KDW2-F1
#
_cell.length_a   1.000
_cell.length_b   1.000
_cell.length_c   1.000
_cell.angle_alpha   90.00
_cell.angle_beta   90.00
_cell.angle_gamma   90.00
#
_symmetry.space_group_name_H-M   'P 1'
#
loop_
_entity.id
_entity.type
_entity.pdbx_description
1 polymer ?
#
loop_
_entity_poly.entity_id
_entity_poly.type
_entity_poly.pdbx_seq_one_letter_code
_entity_poly.pdbx_strand_id
1 'polypeptide(L)'
;NLVVGDYFRVTGNDLLISTTTRACEVITWARSKTLLLGLIRDAYARHNHGKTKTVLRAVITRWTSHYSSFNRLLELQKALHLVILEDELKPAQDKLIVIGDAAAKVRANAMISILRAPDFWLNL
;
A
#
# COMPACT_ATOMS: atom_id res chain seq x y z
N ASN A 1 15.12 7.72 4.28
CA ASN A 1 16.04 8.86 4.11
C ASN A 1 16.34 9.46 5.49
N LEU A 2 17.59 9.41 5.94
CA LEU A 2 17.99 9.87 7.28
C LEU A 2 17.77 11.37 7.44
N VAL A 3 18.24 12.20 6.51
CA VAL A 3 18.15 13.67 6.61
C VAL A 3 16.71 14.19 6.66
N VAL A 4 15.83 13.67 5.80
CA VAL A 4 14.42 14.07 5.79
C VAL A 4 13.68 13.53 7.00
N GLY A 5 13.98 12.30 7.42
CA GLY A 5 13.41 11.72 8.64
C GLY A 5 13.84 12.47 9.90
N ASP A 6 15.11 12.88 9.96
CA ASP A 6 15.67 13.68 11.04
C ASP A 6 15.08 15.09 11.05
N TYR A 7 14.90 15.72 9.88
CA TYR A 7 14.20 17.00 9.76
C TYR A 7 12.77 16.94 10.33
N PHE A 8 12.00 15.92 9.96
CA PHE A 8 10.64 15.74 10.47
C PHE A 8 10.60 15.41 11.97
N ARG A 9 11.61 14.69 12.48
CA ARG A 9 11.73 14.37 13.91
C ARG A 9 12.03 15.63 14.73
N VAL A 10 12.92 16.49 14.22
CA VAL A 10 13.25 17.77 14.87
C VAL A 10 12.08 18.76 14.84
N THR A 11 11.26 18.72 13.79
CA THR A 11 10.07 19.58 13.65
C THR A 11 8.82 19.04 14.36
N GLY A 12 8.91 17.89 15.06
CA GLY A 12 7.80 17.32 15.83
C GLY A 12 6.63 16.82 14.98
N ASN A 13 6.88 16.47 13.71
CA ASN A 13 5.83 16.12 12.76
C ASN A 13 5.50 14.62 12.79
N ASP A 14 5.10 14.13 13.97
CA ASP A 14 4.88 12.70 14.26
C ASP A 14 3.81 12.06 13.36
N LEU A 15 2.82 12.85 12.94
CA LEU A 15 1.79 12.42 12.01
C LEU A 15 2.37 12.05 10.63
N LEU A 16 3.28 12.87 10.10
CA LEU A 16 3.92 12.60 8.81
C LEU A 16 4.86 11.39 8.89
N ILE A 17 5.63 11.27 9.98
CA ILE A 17 6.54 10.14 10.20
C ILE A 17 5.73 8.83 10.28
N SER A 18 4.66 8.82 11.06
CA SER A 18 3.80 7.63 11.21
C SER A 18 3.11 7.27 9.89
N THR A 19 2.59 8.25 9.15
CA THR A 19 1.92 8.00 7.86
C THR A 19 2.88 7.46 6.81
N THR A 20 4.05 8.07 6.65
CA THR A 20 5.08 7.60 5.71
C THR A 20 5.63 6.23 6.07
N THR A 21 5.72 5.91 7.37
CA THR A 21 6.09 4.57 7.86
C THR A 21 5.04 3.53 7.47
N ARG A 22 3.75 3.80 7.76
CA ARG A 22 2.62 2.95 7.35
C ARG A 22 2.59 2.73 5.84
N ALA A 23 2.84 3.77 5.05
CA ALA A 23 2.90 3.66 3.59
C ALA A 23 4.05 2.74 3.13
N CYS A 24 5.23 2.83 3.76
CA CYS A 24 6.35 1.95 3.48
C CYS A 24 6.03 0.48 3.83
N GLU A 25 5.34 0.24 4.92
CA GLU A 25 4.90 -1.11 5.32
C GLU A 25 3.94 -1.72 4.30
N VAL A 26 2.92 -0.95 3.90
CA VAL A 26 1.94 -1.35 2.87
C VAL A 26 2.63 -1.65 1.56
N ILE A 27 3.53 -0.78 1.10
CA ILE A 27 4.31 -0.98 -0.14
C ILE A 27 5.14 -2.26 -0.05
N THR A 28 5.80 -2.49 1.08
CA THR A 28 6.65 -3.67 1.29
C THR A 28 5.83 -4.95 1.26
N TRP A 29 4.71 -4.98 1.98
CA TRP A 29 3.79 -6.11 2.00
C TRP A 29 3.14 -6.38 0.65
N ALA A 30 2.64 -5.34 -0.04
CA ALA A 30 2.01 -5.51 -1.34
C ALA A 30 3.01 -6.08 -2.35
N ARG A 31 4.27 -5.62 -2.29
CA ARG A 31 5.34 -6.12 -3.16
C ARG A 31 5.83 -7.52 -2.84
N SER A 32 5.63 -8.03 -1.62
CA SER A 32 5.96 -9.42 -1.29
C SER A 32 4.90 -10.40 -1.80
N LYS A 33 3.79 -9.93 -2.38
CA LYS A 33 2.68 -10.76 -2.86
C LYS A 33 2.49 -10.58 -4.37
N THR A 34 3.10 -11.46 -5.17
CA THR A 34 3.00 -11.42 -6.64
C THR A 34 1.57 -11.47 -7.15
N LEU A 35 0.71 -12.30 -6.52
CA LEU A 35 -0.71 -12.40 -6.87
C LEU A 35 -1.44 -11.08 -6.65
N LEU A 36 -1.23 -10.43 -5.50
CA LEU A 36 -1.81 -9.13 -5.20
C LEU A 36 -1.38 -8.06 -6.21
N LEU A 37 -0.10 -8.06 -6.63
CA LEU A 37 0.36 -7.15 -7.68
C LEU A 37 -0.35 -7.39 -9.02
N GLY A 38 -0.64 -8.65 -9.37
CA GLY A 38 -1.44 -9.00 -10.54
C GLY A 38 -2.85 -8.44 -10.45
N LEU A 39 -3.54 -8.73 -9.34
CA LEU A 39 -4.90 -8.24 -9.08
C LEU A 39 -5.01 -6.71 -9.15
N ILE A 40 -4.03 -5.98 -8.60
CA ILE A 40 -3.98 -4.52 -8.66
C ILE A 40 -3.84 -4.03 -10.10
N ARG A 41 -2.99 -4.68 -10.92
CA ARG A 41 -2.81 -4.29 -12.33
C ARG A 41 -4.07 -4.50 -13.14
N ASP A 42 -4.74 -5.63 -12.93
CA ASP A 42 -5.98 -5.97 -13.63
C ASP A 42 -7.12 -5.03 -13.22
N ALA A 43 -7.27 -4.79 -11.92
CA ALA A 43 -8.21 -3.80 -11.38
C ALA A 43 -7.96 -2.40 -11.94
N TYR A 44 -6.69 -1.96 -11.97
CA TYR A 44 -6.35 -0.66 -12.53
C TYR A 44 -6.65 -0.59 -14.03
N ALA A 45 -6.27 -1.61 -14.81
CA ALA A 45 -6.49 -1.66 -16.26
C ALA A 45 -7.97 -1.59 -16.65
N ARG A 46 -8.86 -2.26 -15.91
CA ARG A 46 -10.32 -2.20 -16.11
C ARG A 46 -10.87 -0.77 -16.10
N HIS A 47 -10.26 0.13 -15.32
CA HIS A 47 -10.73 1.50 -15.18
C HIS A 47 -9.85 2.54 -15.89
N ASN A 48 -8.77 2.12 -16.57
CA ASN A 48 -7.78 3.03 -17.17
C ASN A 48 -7.44 2.66 -18.62
N HIS A 49 -8.44 2.23 -19.39
CA HIS A 49 -8.31 1.92 -20.83
C HIS A 49 -7.17 0.92 -21.12
N GLY A 50 -7.04 -0.12 -20.29
CA GLY A 50 -6.01 -1.15 -20.46
C GLY A 50 -4.60 -0.72 -20.01
N LYS A 51 -4.38 0.54 -19.59
CA LYS A 51 -3.11 0.95 -18.99
C LYS A 51 -2.96 0.29 -17.63
N THR A 52 -1.77 -0.23 -17.33
CA THR A 52 -1.47 -0.86 -16.04
C THR A 52 -0.56 0.03 -15.21
N LYS A 53 -0.78 0.03 -13.89
CA LYS A 53 0.14 0.59 -12.90
C LYS A 53 0.38 -0.45 -11.81
N THR A 54 1.54 -0.37 -11.17
CA THR A 54 1.96 -1.29 -10.10
C THR A 54 2.59 -0.51 -8.96
N VAL A 55 2.64 -1.14 -7.79
CA VAL A 55 3.27 -0.60 -6.58
C VAL A 55 4.78 -0.41 -6.79
N LEU A 56 5.28 0.80 -6.55
CA LEU A 56 6.71 1.12 -6.63
C LEU A 56 7.39 0.96 -5.27
N ARG A 57 8.63 0.45 -5.25
CA ARG A 57 9.43 0.40 -4.02
C ARG A 57 10.15 1.72 -3.84
N ALA A 58 10.04 2.26 -2.64
CA ALA A 58 10.85 3.38 -2.23
C ALA A 58 12.29 2.92 -1.96
N VAL A 59 13.26 3.59 -2.57
CA VAL A 59 14.69 3.38 -2.30
C VAL A 59 15.09 4.23 -1.10
N ILE A 60 15.65 3.59 -0.08
CA ILE A 60 15.96 4.18 1.25
C ILE A 60 16.77 5.47 1.16
N THR A 61 17.70 5.54 0.20
CA THR A 61 18.69 6.61 0.07
C THR A 61 18.22 7.82 -0.73
N ARG A 62 17.09 7.74 -1.44
CA ARG A 62 16.62 8.83 -2.32
C ARG A 62 15.18 9.23 -1.97
N TRP A 63 15.00 10.42 -1.40
CA TRP A 63 13.68 10.90 -0.95
C TRP A 63 12.69 11.03 -2.12
N THR A 64 13.17 11.38 -3.31
CA THR A 64 12.33 11.46 -4.53
C THR A 64 11.74 10.11 -4.92
N SER A 65 12.40 9.00 -4.57
CA SER A 65 11.88 7.65 -4.76
C SER A 65 10.73 7.36 -3.78
N HIS A 66 10.83 7.79 -2.52
CA HIS A 66 9.73 7.72 -1.57
C HIS A 66 8.52 8.52 -2.06
N TYR A 67 8.75 9.77 -2.47
CA TYR A 67 7.70 10.63 -3.03
C TYR A 67 7.01 9.97 -4.23
N SER A 68 7.78 9.46 -5.20
CA SER A 68 7.22 8.77 -6.39
C SER A 68 6.44 7.51 -6.01
N SER A 69 6.91 6.78 -5.01
CA SER A 69 6.24 5.58 -4.48
C SER A 69 4.93 5.90 -3.78
N PHE A 70 4.89 6.96 -2.97
CA PHE A 70 3.68 7.40 -2.28
C PHE A 70 2.65 7.97 -3.26
N ASN A 71 3.09 8.80 -4.21
CA ASN A 71 2.23 9.27 -5.30
C ASN A 71 1.64 8.10 -6.09
N ARG A 72 2.46 7.09 -6.41
CA ARG A 72 1.94 5.89 -7.08
C ARG A 72 0.93 5.14 -6.20
N LEU A 73 1.13 5.10 -4.88
CA LEU A 73 0.19 4.47 -3.97
C LEU A 73 -1.16 5.19 -3.98
N LEU A 74 -1.17 6.53 -3.97
CA LEU A 74 -2.36 7.36 -4.13
C LEU A 74 -3.09 7.09 -5.45
N GLU A 75 -2.36 7.03 -6.57
CA GLU A 75 -2.95 6.70 -7.88
C GLU A 75 -3.61 5.31 -7.89
N LEU A 76 -3.10 4.37 -7.09
CA LEU A 76 -3.60 3.01 -7.00
C LEU A 76 -4.70 2.84 -5.94
N GLN A 77 -5.06 3.87 -5.18
CA GLN A 77 -6.02 3.78 -4.07
C GLN A 77 -7.32 3.08 -4.50
N LYS A 78 -7.95 3.54 -5.59
CA LYS A 78 -9.20 2.96 -6.10
C LYS A 78 -9.04 1.48 -6.48
N ALA A 79 -7.94 1.14 -7.14
CA ALA A 79 -7.66 -0.24 -7.54
C ALA A 79 -7.42 -1.15 -6.31
N LEU A 80 -6.71 -0.64 -5.29
CA LEU A 80 -6.48 -1.35 -4.03
C LEU A 80 -7.78 -1.60 -3.27
N HIS A 81 -8.64 -0.58 -3.15
CA HIS A 81 -9.96 -0.74 -2.51
C HIS A 81 -10.83 -1.74 -3.24
N LEU A 82 -10.84 -1.68 -4.58
CA LEU A 82 -11.62 -2.61 -5.39
C LEU A 82 -11.13 -4.05 -5.21
N VAL A 83 -9.82 -4.29 -5.26
CA VAL A 83 -9.24 -5.62 -5.06
C VAL A 83 -9.56 -6.17 -3.66
N ILE A 84 -9.48 -5.34 -2.62
CA ILE A 84 -9.85 -5.75 -1.25
C ILE A 84 -11.34 -6.10 -1.17
N LEU A 85 -12.20 -5.26 -1.74
CA LEU A 85 -13.65 -5.48 -1.73
C LEU A 85 -14.02 -6.78 -2.47
N GLU A 86 -13.46 -6.99 -3.67
CA GLU A 86 -13.69 -8.20 -4.46
C GLU A 86 -13.20 -9.46 -3.74
N ASP A 87 -12.11 -9.40 -2.97
CA ASP A 87 -11.62 -10.54 -2.19
C ASP A 87 -12.48 -10.84 -0.97
N GLU A 88 -13.09 -9.83 -0.36
CA GLU A 88 -13.96 -10.02 0.80
C GLU A 88 -15.32 -10.61 0.46
N LEU A 89 -15.83 -10.30 -0.73
CA LEU A 89 -17.07 -10.88 -1.25
C LEU A 89 -16.93 -12.38 -1.57
N LYS A 90 -15.69 -12.89 -1.66
CA LYS A 90 -15.44 -14.31 -1.91
C LYS A 90 -15.60 -15.15 -0.65
N PRO A 91 -16.08 -16.40 -0.79
CA PRO A 91 -16.10 -17.34 0.32
C PRO A 91 -14.68 -17.61 0.83
N ALA A 92 -14.55 -18.05 2.08
CA ALA A 92 -13.26 -18.18 2.77
C ALA A 92 -12.23 -19.05 2.01
N GLN A 93 -12.69 -20.03 1.25
CA GLN A 93 -11.87 -20.93 0.43
C GLN A 93 -11.25 -20.25 -0.80
N ASP A 94 -11.86 -19.17 -1.30
CA ASP A 94 -11.46 -18.49 -2.55
C ASP A 94 -10.77 -17.15 -2.30
N LYS A 95 -10.49 -16.81 -1.03
CA LYS A 95 -9.74 -15.60 -0.67
C LYS A 95 -8.29 -15.71 -1.15
N LEU A 96 -7.82 -14.65 -1.79
CA LEU A 96 -6.51 -14.57 -2.44
C LEU A 96 -5.56 -13.63 -1.69
N ILE A 97 -6.07 -12.69 -0.88
CA ILE A 97 -5.24 -11.68 -0.21
C ILE A 97 -4.83 -12.15 1.20
N VAL A 98 -5.78 -12.65 1.99
CA VAL A 98 -5.58 -13.09 3.39
C VAL A 98 -5.33 -14.60 3.43
N ILE A 99 -4.18 -15.02 2.90
CA ILE A 99 -3.75 -16.42 2.78
C ILE A 99 -2.47 -16.69 3.59
N GLY A 100 -2.22 -17.97 3.88
CA GLY A 100 -1.00 -18.44 4.55
C GLY A 100 -1.19 -18.77 6.03
N ASP A 101 -0.09 -18.71 6.76
CA ASP A 101 -0.02 -18.97 8.20
C ASP A 101 -0.72 -17.86 9.03
N ALA A 102 -0.87 -18.10 10.33
CA ALA A 102 -1.53 -17.14 11.22
C ALA A 102 -0.83 -15.77 11.20
N ALA A 103 0.50 -15.74 11.15
CA ALA A 103 1.28 -14.51 11.09
C ALA A 103 1.05 -13.72 9.79
N ALA A 104 1.04 -14.39 8.63
CA ALA A 104 0.76 -13.74 7.35
C ALA A 104 -0.67 -13.19 7.29
N LYS A 105 -1.65 -13.90 7.89
CA LYS A 105 -3.04 -13.42 7.99
C LYS A 105 -3.16 -12.19 8.87
N VAL A 106 -2.52 -12.19 10.05
CA VAL A 106 -2.47 -11.01 10.94
C VAL A 106 -1.84 -9.83 10.22
N ARG A 107 -0.70 -10.04 9.54
CA ARG A 107 -0.04 -8.98 8.77
C ARG A 107 -0.90 -8.47 7.62
N ALA A 108 -1.57 -9.35 6.89
CA ALA A 108 -2.47 -8.95 5.80
C ALA A 108 -3.63 -8.10 6.32
N ASN A 109 -4.27 -8.50 7.43
CA ASN A 109 -5.35 -7.75 8.05
C ASN A 109 -4.87 -6.38 8.55
N ALA A 110 -3.68 -6.28 9.13
CA ALA A 110 -3.09 -5.01 9.52
C ALA A 110 -2.84 -4.08 8.32
N MET A 111 -2.42 -4.61 7.17
CA MET A 111 -2.23 -3.79 5.98
C MET A 111 -3.55 -3.37 5.34
N ILE A 112 -4.55 -4.25 5.35
CA ILE A 112 -5.92 -3.94 4.89
C ILE A 112 -6.55 -2.87 5.78
N SER A 113 -6.36 -2.91 7.10
CA SER A 113 -6.88 -1.88 8.00
C SER A 113 -6.23 -0.52 7.72
N ILE A 114 -4.93 -0.47 7.42
CA ILE A 114 -4.26 0.77 6.98
C ILE A 114 -4.89 1.30 5.69
N LEU A 115 -5.10 0.43 4.69
CA LEU A 115 -5.67 0.81 3.40
C LEU A 115 -7.13 1.27 3.51
N ARG A 116 -7.85 0.89 4.56
CA ARG A 116 -9.25 1.32 4.81
C ARG A 116 -9.36 2.67 5.51
N ALA A 117 -8.35 3.00 6.30
CA ALA A 117 -8.32 4.18 7.13
C ALA A 117 -8.34 5.45 6.24
N PRO A 118 -9.39 6.28 6.24
CA PRO A 118 -9.44 7.48 5.39
C PRO A 118 -8.36 8.50 5.77
N ASP A 119 -8.03 8.61 7.06
CA ASP A 119 -6.95 9.41 7.61
C ASP A 119 -5.60 9.08 6.98
N PHE A 120 -5.35 7.81 6.67
CA PHE A 120 -4.10 7.40 6.04
C PHE A 120 -3.93 8.07 4.67
N TRP A 121 -4.98 8.08 3.86
CA TRP A 121 -4.93 8.66 2.51
C TRP A 121 -4.92 10.18 2.51
N LEU A 122 -5.60 10.81 3.46
CA LEU A 122 -5.63 12.27 3.58
C LEU A 122 -4.28 12.86 4.03
N ASN A 123 -3.50 12.09 4.78
CA ASN A 123 -2.22 12.52 5.34
C ASN A 123 -0.99 12.04 4.52
N LEU A 124 -1.20 11.26 3.45
CA LEU A 124 -0.14 10.69 2.61
C LEU A 124 0.26 11.61 1.46
#